data_AF-F8FE53-F1
#
_entry.id   AF-F8FE53-F1
#
_cell.length_a   1.000
_cell.length_b   1.000
_cell.length_c   1.000
_cell.angle_alpha   90.00
_cell.angle_beta   90.00
_cell.angle_gamma   90.00
#
_symmetry.space_group_name_H-M   'P 1'
#
loop_
_entity.id
_entity.type
_entity.pdbx_description
1 polymer ?
#
loop_
_entity_poly.entity_id
_entity_poly.type
_entity_poly.pdbx_seq_one_letter_code
_entity_poly.pdbx_strand_id
1 'polypeptide(L)'
;MEPELFDRIYETIANKEDTYDGVYYTGVLTTRIVCRPSCRARTPKKENIRLYPSVEAAIQAGFRPCKRCKPEAPGPHGPDRALAAQVDALIAQGYGGQLTLKTLAEQLAVSPFHLQRTYKRVTGHSPAVQLQRVRLQAARELLLDPSVSMAEAGAAIGFRSPSHFAVWFRQETGLSPTEYRERHESGQPKEEQR
;
A
#
# COMPACT_ATOMS: atom_id res chain seq x y z
N MET A 1 -31.57 17.93 -6.45
CA MET A 1 -30.20 17.69 -6.93
C MET A 1 -30.26 17.81 -8.44
N GLU A 2 -29.46 18.68 -9.05
CA GLU A 2 -29.43 18.84 -10.51
C GLU A 2 -29.16 17.47 -11.18
N PRO A 3 -29.91 17.07 -12.23
CA PRO A 3 -29.77 15.76 -12.88
C PRO A 3 -28.33 15.45 -13.30
N GLU A 4 -27.62 16.45 -13.80
CA GLU A 4 -26.23 16.36 -14.27
C GLU A 4 -25.21 16.07 -13.15
N LEU A 5 -25.51 16.49 -11.90
CA LEU A 5 -24.66 16.18 -10.76
C LEU A 5 -24.85 14.74 -10.30
N PHE A 6 -26.09 14.25 -10.31
CA PHE A 6 -26.38 12.86 -9.94
C PHE A 6 -25.76 11.88 -10.93
N ASP A 7 -25.80 12.18 -12.23
CA ASP A 7 -25.17 11.35 -13.25
C ASP A 7 -23.65 11.25 -13.07
N ARG A 8 -22.97 12.36 -12.78
CA ARG A 8 -21.54 12.35 -12.43
C ARG A 8 -21.27 11.53 -11.17
N ILE A 9 -22.06 11.69 -10.12
CA ILE A 9 -21.91 10.88 -8.90
C ILE A 9 -22.11 9.39 -9.23
N TYR A 10 -23.09 9.06 -10.05
CA TYR A 10 -23.31 7.68 -10.46
C TYR A 10 -22.10 7.09 -11.21
N GLU A 11 -21.46 7.86 -12.08
CA GLU A 11 -20.24 7.43 -12.77
C GLU A 11 -19.13 7.07 -11.78
N THR A 12 -18.92 7.87 -10.73
CA THR A 12 -17.92 7.56 -9.70
C THR A 12 -18.23 6.23 -8.98
N ILE A 13 -19.51 5.92 -8.73
CA ILE A 13 -19.95 4.64 -8.15
C ILE A 13 -19.74 3.49 -9.16
N ALA A 14 -20.05 3.72 -10.43
CA ALA A 14 -19.89 2.72 -11.49
C ALA A 14 -18.41 2.37 -11.72
N ASN A 15 -17.54 3.39 -11.68
CA ASN A 15 -16.09 3.28 -11.80
C ASN A 15 -15.42 2.79 -10.50
N LYS A 16 -16.15 2.79 -9.38
CA LYS A 16 -15.66 2.39 -8.04
C LYS A 16 -14.48 3.26 -7.60
N GLU A 17 -14.61 4.56 -7.85
CA GLU A 17 -13.63 5.55 -7.42
C GLU A 17 -13.62 5.66 -5.90
N ASP A 18 -12.42 5.67 -5.33
CA ASP A 18 -12.21 5.81 -3.88
C ASP A 18 -11.96 7.25 -3.44
N THR A 19 -11.83 8.18 -4.39
CA THR A 19 -11.68 9.62 -4.15
C THR A 19 -12.79 10.20 -3.25
N TYR A 20 -13.99 9.61 -3.30
CA TYR A 20 -15.17 10.10 -2.60
C TYR A 20 -15.60 9.24 -1.41
N ASP A 21 -14.81 8.21 -1.07
CA ASP A 21 -15.06 7.39 0.09
C ASP A 21 -14.94 8.22 1.38
N GLY A 22 -16.01 8.22 2.18
CA GLY A 22 -16.09 9.06 3.39
C GLY A 22 -16.61 10.47 3.13
N VAL A 23 -16.73 10.89 1.86
CA VAL A 23 -17.42 12.13 1.46
C VAL A 23 -18.92 11.89 1.38
N TYR A 24 -19.33 10.78 0.78
CA TYR A 24 -20.72 10.35 0.73
C TYR A 24 -20.84 8.82 0.74
N TYR A 25 -22.06 8.34 0.96
CA TYR A 25 -22.39 6.93 1.03
C TYR A 25 -23.60 6.60 0.16
N THR A 26 -23.58 5.40 -0.42
CA THR A 26 -24.58 4.92 -1.38
C THR A 26 -25.49 3.88 -0.71
N GLY A 27 -26.72 4.27 -0.40
CA GLY A 27 -27.80 3.38 0.01
C GLY A 27 -28.46 2.72 -1.20
N VAL A 28 -28.46 1.40 -1.25
CA VAL A 28 -29.10 0.60 -2.30
C VAL A 28 -30.52 0.26 -1.90
N LEU A 29 -31.52 0.85 -2.55
CA LEU A 29 -32.94 0.74 -2.16
C LEU A 29 -33.43 -0.70 -2.13
N THR A 30 -33.02 -1.52 -3.10
CA THR A 30 -33.47 -2.92 -3.23
C THR A 30 -32.96 -3.85 -2.13
N THR A 31 -31.74 -3.62 -1.64
CA THR A 31 -31.11 -4.48 -0.63
C THR A 31 -31.07 -3.87 0.76
N ARG A 32 -31.44 -2.59 0.87
CA ARG A 32 -31.28 -1.76 2.06
C ARG A 32 -29.86 -1.80 2.61
N ILE A 33 -28.85 -1.83 1.73
CA ILE A 33 -27.44 -1.84 2.10
C ILE A 33 -26.85 -0.46 1.85
N VAL A 34 -26.12 0.10 2.83
CA VAL A 34 -25.29 1.28 2.61
C VAL A 34 -23.86 0.86 2.29
N CYS A 35 -23.29 1.49 1.26
CA CYS A 35 -21.97 1.20 0.70
C CYS A 35 -21.15 2.48 0.57
N ARG A 36 -19.84 2.32 0.45
CA ARG A 36 -18.94 3.34 -0.09
C ARG A 36 -19.06 3.42 -1.63
N PRO A 37 -18.69 4.55 -2.25
CA PRO A 37 -18.56 4.68 -3.72
C PRO A 37 -17.63 3.63 -4.32
N SER A 38 -16.49 3.35 -3.67
CA SER A 38 -15.52 2.34 -4.08
C SER A 38 -15.98 0.87 -3.93
N CYS A 39 -17.21 0.64 -3.49
CA CYS A 39 -17.68 -0.70 -3.16
C CYS A 39 -17.66 -1.63 -4.37
N ARG A 40 -16.96 -2.76 -4.25
CA ARG A 40 -16.84 -3.75 -5.34
C ARG A 40 -18.05 -4.66 -5.50
N ALA A 41 -19.12 -4.43 -4.74
CA ALA A 41 -20.40 -5.07 -5.01
C ALA A 41 -20.85 -4.76 -6.45
N ARG A 42 -21.80 -5.54 -6.96
CA ARG A 42 -22.41 -5.25 -8.25
C ARG A 42 -23.04 -3.86 -8.19
N THR A 43 -22.69 -2.99 -9.14
CA THR A 43 -23.24 -1.63 -9.22
C THR A 43 -24.76 -1.72 -9.42
N PRO A 44 -25.57 -1.13 -8.52
CA PRO A 44 -27.02 -1.10 -8.66
C PRO A 44 -27.43 -0.11 -9.76
N LYS A 45 -28.65 -0.23 -10.26
CA LYS A 45 -29.21 0.75 -11.21
C LYS A 45 -29.33 2.13 -10.57
N LYS A 46 -29.20 3.20 -11.37
CA LYS A 46 -29.40 4.61 -10.98
C LYS A 46 -30.63 4.82 -10.09
N GLU A 47 -31.78 4.31 -10.52
CA GLU A 47 -33.08 4.42 -9.82
C GLU A 47 -33.08 3.79 -8.40
N ASN A 48 -32.14 2.89 -8.12
CA ASN A 48 -32.04 2.16 -6.85
C ASN A 48 -30.97 2.74 -5.92
N ILE A 49 -30.43 3.91 -6.23
CA ILE A 49 -29.40 4.57 -5.44
C ILE A 49 -29.99 5.76 -4.69
N ARG A 50 -29.67 5.85 -3.41
CA ARG A 50 -29.88 7.03 -2.58
C ARG A 50 -28.57 7.40 -1.90
N LEU A 51 -28.21 8.69 -1.93
CA LEU A 51 -26.98 9.18 -1.34
C LEU A 51 -27.23 9.64 0.11
N TYR A 52 -26.24 9.42 0.97
CA TYR A 52 -26.23 9.85 2.36
C TYR A 52 -24.91 10.55 2.70
N PRO A 53 -24.93 11.59 3.56
CA PRO A 53 -23.72 12.29 3.97
C PRO A 53 -22.88 11.48 4.97
N SER A 54 -23.49 10.52 5.68
CA SER A 54 -22.78 9.65 6.61
C SER A 54 -23.40 8.25 6.67
N VAL A 55 -22.67 7.29 7.24
CA VAL A 55 -23.18 5.93 7.47
C VAL A 55 -24.33 5.96 8.47
N GLU A 56 -24.23 6.79 9.49
CA GLU A 56 -25.23 6.95 10.56
C GLU A 56 -26.56 7.45 9.98
N ALA A 57 -26.51 8.44 9.07
CA ALA A 57 -27.71 8.94 8.39
C ALA A 57 -28.39 7.82 7.57
N ALA A 58 -27.61 6.94 6.93
CA ALA A 58 -28.15 5.79 6.21
C ALA A 58 -28.74 4.74 7.16
N ILE A 59 -28.10 4.47 8.30
CA ILE A 59 -28.59 3.54 9.33
C ILE A 59 -29.91 4.04 9.90
N GLN A 60 -30.01 5.33 10.23
CA GLN A 60 -31.26 5.96 10.69
C GLN A 60 -32.38 5.84 9.64
N ALA A 61 -32.04 5.84 8.36
CA ALA A 61 -32.98 5.59 7.25
C ALA A 61 -33.28 4.10 7.00
N GLY A 62 -32.82 3.19 7.87
CA GLY A 62 -33.09 1.76 7.83
C GLY A 62 -32.17 0.95 6.91
N PHE A 63 -30.98 1.45 6.60
CA PHE A 63 -29.98 0.72 5.81
C PHE A 63 -29.00 0.00 6.73
N ARG A 64 -28.56 -1.20 6.33
CA ARG A 64 -27.51 -1.96 7.02
C ARG A 64 -26.14 -1.74 6.36
N PRO A 65 -25.04 -1.69 7.13
CA PRO A 65 -23.71 -1.54 6.55
C PRO A 65 -23.30 -2.72 5.66
N CYS A 66 -22.65 -2.41 4.54
CA CYS A 66 -22.14 -3.41 3.63
C CYS A 66 -20.96 -4.18 4.25
N LYS A 67 -21.10 -5.50 4.41
CA LYS A 67 -20.03 -6.37 4.91
C LYS A 67 -18.76 -6.40 4.03
N ARG A 68 -18.87 -5.97 2.77
CA ARG A 68 -17.76 -6.01 1.80
C ARG A 68 -16.89 -4.78 1.85
N CYS A 69 -17.48 -3.58 1.79
CA CYS A 69 -16.72 -2.33 1.86
C CYS A 69 -16.59 -1.79 3.28
N LYS A 70 -17.38 -2.29 4.24
CA LYS A 70 -17.40 -1.88 5.66
C LYS A 70 -17.39 -0.35 5.77
N PRO A 71 -18.46 0.33 5.30
CA PRO A 71 -18.52 1.79 5.28
C PRO A 71 -18.25 2.43 6.64
N GLU A 72 -18.51 1.72 7.73
CA GLU A 72 -18.26 2.08 9.12
C GLU A 72 -16.77 2.11 9.53
N ALA A 73 -15.89 1.43 8.78
CA ALA A 73 -14.46 1.49 9.04
C ALA A 73 -13.91 2.87 8.64
N PRO A 74 -12.94 3.45 9.36
CA PRO A 74 -12.38 4.77 9.03
C PRO A 74 -11.52 4.79 7.75
N GLY A 75 -11.42 5.96 7.11
CA GLY A 75 -10.51 6.27 5.99
C GLY A 75 -11.08 6.02 4.58
N PRO A 76 -10.50 6.64 3.52
CA PRO A 76 -11.04 6.63 2.15
C PRO A 76 -10.92 5.30 1.38
N HIS A 77 -10.38 4.22 1.97
CA HIS A 77 -10.38 2.89 1.31
C HIS A 77 -10.78 1.76 2.28
N GLY A 78 -11.39 2.12 3.42
CA GLY A 78 -11.78 1.21 4.48
C GLY A 78 -10.62 0.33 4.98
N PRO A 79 -10.88 -0.94 5.34
CA PRO A 79 -9.88 -1.82 5.95
C PRO A 79 -8.69 -2.14 5.03
N ASP A 80 -8.84 -1.95 3.72
CA ASP A 80 -7.84 -2.35 2.74
C ASP A 80 -6.59 -1.45 2.76
N ARG A 81 -6.75 -0.13 2.91
CA ARG A 81 -5.59 0.77 3.06
C ARG A 81 -4.95 0.64 4.44
N ALA A 82 -5.75 0.38 5.48
CA ALA A 82 -5.21 0.07 6.79
C ALA A 82 -4.34 -1.21 6.75
N LEU A 83 -4.76 -2.22 6.00
CA LEU A 83 -3.95 -3.42 5.78
C LEU A 83 -2.65 -3.09 5.03
N ALA A 84 -2.73 -2.27 3.97
CA ALA A 84 -1.54 -1.87 3.22
C ALA A 84 -0.52 -1.11 4.07
N ALA A 85 -0.98 -0.15 4.87
CA ALA A 85 -0.13 0.60 5.79
C ALA A 85 0.51 -0.30 6.87
N GLN A 86 -0.23 -1.28 7.38
CA GLN A 86 0.33 -2.28 8.30
C GLN A 86 1.42 -3.14 7.64
N VAL A 87 1.22 -3.54 6.39
CA VAL A 87 2.26 -4.25 5.62
C VAL A 87 3.50 -3.37 5.45
N ASP A 88 3.34 -2.09 5.11
CA ASP A 88 4.46 -1.15 4.98
C ASP A 88 5.23 -1.00 6.30
N ALA A 89 4.51 -0.88 7.43
CA ALA A 89 5.13 -0.79 8.75
C ALA A 89 5.91 -2.06 9.12
N LEU A 90 5.36 -3.25 8.86
CA LEU A 90 6.04 -4.52 9.09
C LEU A 90 7.29 -4.68 8.21
N ILE A 91 7.21 -4.24 6.94
CA ILE A 91 8.37 -4.24 6.05
C ILE A 91 9.43 -3.27 6.57
N ALA A 92 9.07 -2.04 6.95
CA ALA A 92 10.01 -1.05 7.45
C ALA A 92 10.71 -1.50 8.74
N GLN A 93 10.03 -2.23 9.63
CA GLN A 93 10.61 -2.75 10.87
C GLN A 93 11.45 -4.02 10.68
N GLY A 94 11.15 -4.82 9.65
CA GLY A 94 11.70 -6.17 9.53
C GLY A 94 12.44 -6.47 8.22
N TYR A 95 12.73 -5.47 7.37
CA TYR A 95 13.29 -5.72 6.03
C TYR A 95 14.62 -6.49 6.05
N GLY A 96 15.43 -6.34 7.10
CA GLY A 96 16.69 -7.09 7.28
C GLY A 96 16.50 -8.58 7.61
N GLY A 97 15.30 -8.99 8.03
CA GLY A 97 14.99 -10.37 8.38
C GLY A 97 14.48 -11.21 7.21
N GLN A 98 14.08 -12.45 7.49
CA GLN A 98 13.44 -13.34 6.51
C GLN A 98 11.94 -13.05 6.37
N LEU A 99 11.61 -11.82 5.95
CA LEU A 99 10.22 -11.47 5.64
C LEU A 99 9.76 -12.15 4.35
N THR A 100 8.62 -12.83 4.42
CA THR A 100 7.93 -13.43 3.29
C THR A 100 6.47 -12.99 3.27
N LEU A 101 5.78 -13.23 2.16
CA LEU A 101 4.33 -12.99 2.10
C LEU A 101 3.58 -13.80 3.18
N LYS A 102 4.03 -15.03 3.45
CA LYS A 102 3.44 -15.91 4.46
C LYS A 102 3.58 -15.32 5.86
N THR A 103 4.78 -14.89 6.23
CA THR A 103 5.02 -14.32 7.57
C THR A 103 4.27 -13.00 7.78
N LEU A 104 4.20 -12.14 6.76
CA LEU A 104 3.39 -10.92 6.82
C LEU A 104 1.90 -11.23 7.00
N ALA A 105 1.40 -12.25 6.30
CA ALA A 105 -0.01 -12.66 6.38
C ALA A 105 -0.36 -13.25 7.75
N GLU A 106 0.53 -14.06 8.32
CA GLU A 106 0.39 -14.63 9.67
C GLU A 106 0.33 -13.54 10.74
N GLN A 107 1.23 -12.54 10.70
CA GLN A 107 1.26 -11.43 11.65
C GLN A 107 -0.01 -10.56 11.59
N LEU A 108 -0.62 -10.44 10.41
CA LEU A 108 -1.83 -9.65 10.19
C LEU A 108 -3.12 -10.48 10.26
N ALA A 109 -3.03 -11.77 10.62
CA ALA A 109 -4.16 -12.71 10.70
C ALA A 109 -5.03 -12.74 9.43
N VAL A 110 -4.41 -12.68 8.24
CA VAL A 110 -5.08 -12.75 6.93
C VAL A 110 -4.50 -13.86 6.08
N SER A 111 -5.21 -14.28 5.04
CA SER A 111 -4.62 -15.23 4.07
C SER A 111 -3.57 -14.53 3.19
N PRO A 112 -2.48 -15.23 2.79
CA PRO A 112 -1.46 -14.69 1.89
C PRO A 112 -2.03 -14.17 0.58
N PHE A 113 -3.01 -14.89 0.01
CA PHE A 113 -3.70 -14.49 -1.22
C PHE A 113 -4.51 -13.21 -1.05
N HIS A 114 -5.20 -13.06 0.09
CA HIS A 114 -5.93 -11.83 0.39
C HIS A 114 -4.97 -10.65 0.56
N LEU A 115 -3.90 -10.81 1.34
CA LEU A 115 -2.89 -9.78 1.55
C LEU A 115 -2.28 -9.33 0.22
N GLN A 116 -1.81 -10.27 -0.61
CA GLN A 116 -1.19 -9.93 -1.90
C GLN A 116 -2.14 -9.16 -2.83
N ARG A 117 -3.40 -9.60 -2.94
CA ARG A 117 -4.39 -8.94 -3.80
C ARG A 117 -4.79 -7.57 -3.26
N THR A 118 -5.01 -7.47 -1.95
CA THR A 118 -5.42 -6.23 -1.30
C THR A 118 -4.33 -5.19 -1.39
N TYR A 119 -3.09 -5.56 -1.02
CA TYR A 119 -1.93 -4.68 -1.08
C TYR A 119 -1.66 -4.19 -2.51
N LYS A 120 -1.54 -5.10 -3.49
CA LYS A 120 -1.26 -4.72 -4.89
C LYS A 120 -2.27 -3.77 -5.48
N ARG A 121 -3.53 -3.88 -5.09
CA ARG A 121 -4.56 -2.98 -5.57
C ARG A 121 -4.48 -1.60 -4.91
N VAL A 122 -4.09 -1.52 -3.63
CA VAL A 122 -3.95 -0.23 -2.93
C VAL A 122 -2.68 0.49 -3.38
N THR A 123 -1.57 -0.22 -3.55
CA THR A 123 -0.25 0.39 -3.80
C THR A 123 0.21 0.31 -5.26
N GLY A 124 -0.47 -0.48 -6.10
CA GLY A 124 -0.08 -0.76 -7.49
C GLY A 124 0.97 -1.87 -7.65
N HIS A 125 1.63 -2.32 -6.57
CA HIS A 125 2.70 -3.33 -6.62
C HIS A 125 2.58 -4.37 -5.50
N SER A 126 3.28 -5.51 -5.63
CA SER A 126 3.19 -6.55 -4.60
C SER A 126 3.97 -6.17 -3.31
N PRO A 127 3.67 -6.82 -2.16
CA PRO A 127 4.48 -6.68 -0.94
C PRO A 127 5.95 -7.05 -1.15
N ALA A 128 6.22 -8.05 -2.00
CA ALA A 128 7.59 -8.45 -2.34
C ALA A 128 8.34 -7.33 -3.06
N VAL A 129 7.70 -6.65 -4.02
CA VAL A 129 8.30 -5.47 -4.68
C VAL A 129 8.58 -4.36 -3.68
N GLN A 130 7.66 -4.12 -2.73
CA GLN A 130 7.90 -3.11 -1.69
C GLN A 130 9.11 -3.47 -0.81
N LEU A 131 9.20 -4.73 -0.36
CA LEU A 131 10.33 -5.20 0.42
C LEU A 131 11.66 -4.98 -0.32
N GLN A 132 11.71 -5.28 -1.62
CA GLN A 132 12.89 -5.03 -2.45
C GLN A 132 13.23 -3.54 -2.53
N ARG A 133 12.24 -2.66 -2.70
CA ARG A 133 12.45 -1.20 -2.71
C ARG A 133 13.03 -0.69 -1.39
N VAL A 134 12.47 -1.12 -0.27
CA VAL A 134 12.96 -0.73 1.07
C VAL A 134 14.38 -1.24 1.29
N ARG A 135 14.67 -2.50 0.93
CA ARG A 135 16.03 -3.05 1.00
C ARG A 135 17.01 -2.30 0.12
N LEU A 136 16.62 -1.93 -1.09
CA LEU A 136 17.47 -1.20 -2.03
C LEU A 136 17.81 0.19 -1.50
N GLN A 137 16.82 0.88 -0.93
CA GLN A 137 17.04 2.18 -0.31
C GLN A 137 18.00 2.08 0.89
N ALA A 138 17.73 1.13 1.81
CA ALA A 138 18.61 0.89 2.95
C ALA A 138 20.03 0.47 2.52
N ALA A 139 20.16 -0.33 1.46
CA ALA A 139 21.45 -0.72 0.90
C ALA A 139 22.24 0.50 0.43
N ARG A 140 21.61 1.42 -0.29
CA ARG A 140 22.26 2.65 -0.75
C ARG A 140 22.76 3.48 0.43
N GLU A 141 21.94 3.67 1.44
CA GLU A 141 22.30 4.43 2.65
C GLU A 141 23.48 3.77 3.39
N LEU A 142 23.43 2.47 3.62
CA LEU A 142 24.51 1.72 4.29
C LEU A 142 25.82 1.72 3.48
N LEU A 143 25.73 1.72 2.14
CA LEU A 143 26.93 1.74 1.30
C LEU A 143 27.64 3.09 1.32
N LEU A 144 26.94 4.18 1.64
CA LEU A 144 27.52 5.51 1.79
C LEU A 144 28.18 5.73 3.16
N ASP A 145 27.94 4.84 4.13
CA ASP A 145 28.63 4.88 5.41
C ASP A 145 30.00 4.18 5.30
N PRO A 146 31.12 4.90 5.45
CA PRO A 146 32.46 4.31 5.33
C PRO A 146 32.81 3.35 6.47
N SER A 147 32.09 3.41 7.60
CA SER A 147 32.27 2.49 8.72
C SER A 147 31.63 1.12 8.50
N VAL A 148 30.74 0.99 7.51
CA VAL A 148 30.02 -0.25 7.20
C VAL A 148 30.73 -1.00 6.08
N SER A 149 31.11 -2.25 6.32
CA SER A 149 31.66 -3.12 5.28
C SER A 149 30.59 -3.61 4.31
N MET A 150 31.00 -4.04 3.11
CA MET A 150 30.09 -4.63 2.11
C MET A 150 29.33 -5.85 2.65
N ALA A 151 29.98 -6.63 3.51
CA ALA A 151 29.39 -7.80 4.14
C ALA A 151 28.33 -7.40 5.17
N GLU A 152 28.59 -6.39 5.99
CA GLU A 152 27.64 -5.85 6.97
C GLU A 152 26.43 -5.21 6.29
N ALA A 153 26.65 -4.43 5.23
CA ALA A 153 25.57 -3.82 4.45
C ALA A 153 24.64 -4.90 3.86
N GLY A 154 25.21 -5.95 3.25
CA GLY A 154 24.44 -7.07 2.73
C GLY A 154 23.68 -7.84 3.82
N ALA A 155 24.32 -8.10 4.97
CA ALA A 155 23.71 -8.79 6.09
C ALA A 155 22.55 -7.99 6.69
N ALA A 156 22.71 -6.66 6.86
CA ALA A 156 21.71 -5.77 7.44
C ALA A 156 20.40 -5.70 6.62
N ILE A 157 20.46 -5.95 5.32
CA ILE A 157 19.28 -5.97 4.44
C ILE A 157 18.80 -7.39 4.11
N GLY A 158 19.35 -8.42 4.77
CA GLY A 158 18.84 -9.80 4.73
C GLY A 158 19.52 -10.74 3.72
N PHE A 159 20.71 -10.42 3.22
CA PHE A 159 21.52 -11.36 2.43
C PHE A 159 22.43 -12.19 3.33
N ARG A 160 22.51 -13.50 3.06
CA ARG A 160 23.40 -14.43 3.78
C ARG A 160 24.83 -14.45 3.25
N SER A 161 25.05 -13.90 2.06
CA SER A 161 26.35 -13.91 1.38
C SER A 161 26.61 -12.56 0.71
N PRO A 162 27.80 -11.97 0.88
CA PRO A 162 28.20 -10.75 0.18
C PRO A 162 28.12 -10.88 -1.34
N SER A 163 28.42 -12.06 -1.90
CA SER A 163 28.36 -12.28 -3.34
C SER A 163 26.93 -12.20 -3.87
N HIS A 164 25.95 -12.75 -3.14
CA HIS A 164 24.54 -12.67 -3.52
C HIS A 164 24.02 -11.23 -3.45
N PHE A 165 24.43 -10.50 -2.41
CA PHE A 165 24.14 -9.07 -2.28
C PHE A 165 24.70 -8.28 -3.47
N ALA A 166 25.97 -8.49 -3.83
CA ALA A 166 26.61 -7.77 -4.93
C ALA A 166 25.94 -8.02 -6.29
N VAL A 167 25.59 -9.28 -6.58
CA VAL A 167 24.85 -9.65 -7.81
C VAL A 167 23.48 -8.97 -7.84
N TRP A 168 22.72 -9.07 -6.76
CA TRP A 168 21.41 -8.44 -6.66
C TRP A 168 21.48 -6.92 -6.80
N PHE A 169 22.39 -6.26 -6.07
CA PHE A 169 22.53 -4.80 -6.10
C PHE A 169 22.91 -4.30 -7.50
N ARG A 170 23.77 -5.03 -8.21
CA ARG A 170 24.11 -4.73 -9.61
C ARG A 170 22.93 -4.89 -10.56
N GLN A 171 22.07 -5.89 -10.33
CA GLN A 171 20.84 -6.05 -11.12
C GLN A 171 19.87 -4.88 -10.90
N GLU A 172 19.74 -4.39 -9.66
CA GLU A 172 18.81 -3.31 -9.32
C GLU A 172 19.33 -1.90 -9.68
N THR A 173 20.65 -1.69 -9.71
CA THR A 173 21.24 -0.35 -9.88
C THR A 173 22.15 -0.18 -11.10
N GLY A 174 22.57 -1.28 -11.73
CA GLY A 174 23.59 -1.28 -12.78
C GLY A 174 25.04 -1.16 -12.28
N LEU A 175 25.26 -0.94 -10.98
CA LEU A 175 26.58 -0.81 -10.35
C LEU A 175 26.78 -1.88 -9.29
N SER A 176 28.00 -2.37 -9.11
CA SER A 176 28.35 -3.14 -7.92
C SER A 176 28.32 -2.24 -6.67
N PRO A 177 28.18 -2.83 -5.46
CA PRO A 177 28.22 -2.07 -4.22
C PRO A 177 29.48 -1.20 -4.06
N THR A 178 30.65 -1.71 -4.46
CA THR A 178 31.92 -0.98 -4.43
C THR A 178 31.93 0.18 -5.43
N GLU A 179 31.57 -0.07 -6.69
CA GLU A 179 31.47 0.99 -7.72
C GLU A 179 30.49 2.09 -7.30
N TYR A 180 29.38 1.72 -6.64
CA TYR A 180 28.41 2.67 -6.11
C TYR A 180 29.02 3.57 -5.03
N ARG A 181 29.75 3.00 -4.07
CA ARG A 181 30.45 3.75 -3.02
C ARG A 181 31.49 4.70 -3.61
N GLU A 182 32.40 4.20 -4.43
CA GLU A 182 33.49 4.99 -5.03
C GLU A 182 32.97 6.17 -5.86
N ARG A 183 31.87 5.98 -6.60
CA ARG A 183 31.23 7.03 -7.40
C ARG A 183 30.63 8.14 -6.53
N HIS A 184 30.13 7.80 -5.34
CA HIS A 184 29.57 8.77 -4.42
C HIS A 184 30.65 9.47 -3.58
N GLU A 185 31.76 8.80 -3.26
CA GLU A 185 32.93 9.40 -2.63
C GLU A 185 33.64 10.41 -3.57
N SER A 186 33.75 10.08 -4.86
CA SER A 186 34.35 10.98 -5.87
C SER A 186 33.49 12.18 -6.27
N GLY A 187 32.19 12.18 -5.90
CA GLY A 187 31.23 13.25 -6.17
C GLY A 187 31.00 14.21 -4.99
N GLN A 188 31.55 13.94 -3.80
CA GLN A 188 31.48 14.85 -2.66
C GLN A 188 32.64 15.88 -2.77
N PRO A 189 32.37 17.20 -2.72
CA PRO A 189 33.43 18.18 -2.53
C PRO A 189 34.10 17.86 -1.20
N LYS A 190 35.43 17.66 -1.23
CA LYS A 190 36.25 17.51 -0.04
C LYS A 190 36.01 18.74 0.84
N GLU A 191 35.26 18.61 1.93
CA GLU A 191 35.26 19.60 3.00
C GLU A 191 36.65 19.55 3.65
N GLU A 192 37.48 20.47 3.17
CA GLU A 192 38.74 20.87 3.76
C GLU A 192 38.45 21.72 4.99
N GLN A 193 38.87 21.25 6.17
CA GLN A 193 39.14 22.06 7.38
C GLN A 193 39.55 21.13 8.54
N ARG A 194 40.50 21.43 9.42
CA ARG A 194 41.71 22.29 9.43
C ARG A 194 42.45 21.91 10.72
#